data_AF-A0A975SZT4-F1
#
_entry.id   AF-A0A975SZT4-F1
#
_cell.length_a   1.000
_cell.length_b   1.000
_cell.length_c   1.000
_cell.angle_alpha   90.00
_cell.angle_beta   90.00
_cell.angle_gamma   90.00
#
_symmetry.space_group_name_H-M   'P 1'
#
loop_
_entity.id
_entity.type
_entity.pdbx_description
1 polymer ?
#
loop_
_entity_poly.entity_id
_entity_poly.type
_entity_poly.pdbx_seq_one_letter_code
_entity_poly.pdbx_strand_id
1 'polypeptide(L)'
;MRRAVLPAAVLLLVTGCTADGGSATPAAPAPSVSVSTVAPSATPSPLHLRVRRTRWRLPQPLGREAVVAQGPGSPVAVAGGLLAGNASSSASYTLDLADGHVTTLPRLPVDVHDTAGVRLGGRTLVLGGGNASEQAVVQDRRRGRWRVVGRLPAARSDLTAVVAGGRAYVVGGYDGGSPALADVLTSRDGRSWRVAAHLPLPVRYAATVLVGGAVWVLGGERNGAMVDAVQRIDLGTGRAGLVGHLPRPLGHAAAVVLHGRVLLAGGRTGPDTVTDRLWWFSPASGRFRRAGRLPTGLADATPVAADPDTAYLVGGRDPGPHRPRRPAHPPLTPTRHSCSDTRGVSLRE
;
A
#
# COMPACT_ATOMS: atom_id res chain seq x y z
N MET A 1 -15.01 -65.64 36.44
CA MET A 1 -15.62 -64.38 35.96
C MET A 1 -15.69 -64.42 34.44
N ARG A 2 -16.83 -63.98 33.89
CA ARG A 2 -17.42 -64.30 32.57
C ARG A 2 -16.48 -63.94 31.40
N ARG A 3 -16.04 -64.88 30.55
CA ARG A 3 -16.70 -65.59 29.40
C ARG A 3 -16.96 -64.66 28.19
N ALA A 4 -16.21 -64.81 27.08
CA ALA A 4 -16.51 -65.70 25.92
C ALA A 4 -17.46 -64.98 24.92
N VAL A 5 -17.44 -65.11 23.60
CA VAL A 5 -16.76 -65.94 22.60
C VAL A 5 -17.13 -65.34 21.20
N LEU A 6 -16.42 -65.76 20.15
CA LEU A 6 -16.67 -65.59 18.70
C LEU A 6 -18.15 -65.57 18.24
N PRO A 7 -18.36 -65.24 16.95
CA PRO A 7 -19.20 -66.10 16.13
C PRO A 7 -18.49 -66.67 14.89
N ALA A 8 -18.93 -67.88 14.57
CA ALA A 8 -18.55 -68.72 13.45
C ALA A 8 -19.33 -68.34 12.17
N ALA A 9 -18.80 -68.80 11.03
CA ALA A 9 -19.43 -68.72 9.72
C ALA A 9 -20.54 -69.79 9.54
N VAL A 10 -21.58 -69.46 8.77
CA VAL A 10 -22.43 -70.42 8.05
C VAL A 10 -22.86 -69.81 6.70
N LEU A 11 -22.84 -70.64 5.67
CA LEU A 11 -23.20 -70.43 4.26
C LEU A 11 -24.62 -70.98 3.99
N LEU A 12 -25.45 -70.32 3.16
CA LEU A 12 -26.55 -70.89 2.34
C LEU A 12 -27.14 -69.72 1.48
N LEU A 13 -27.06 -69.67 0.14
CA LEU A 13 -27.73 -70.41 -0.95
C LEU A 13 -29.14 -69.89 -1.36
N VAL A 14 -29.18 -69.41 -2.62
CA VAL A 14 -30.23 -69.36 -3.68
C VAL A 14 -31.47 -68.45 -3.62
N THR A 15 -31.80 -68.00 -4.85
CA THR A 15 -33.09 -67.52 -5.42
C THR A 15 -33.53 -66.11 -5.01
N GLY A 16 -33.80 -65.14 -5.89
CA GLY A 16 -34.32 -65.21 -7.26
C GLY A 16 -35.83 -65.01 -7.23
N CYS A 17 -36.31 -63.76 -7.15
CA CYS A 17 -37.70 -63.37 -7.42
C CYS A 17 -37.76 -61.95 -8.00
N THR A 18 -38.17 -61.92 -9.27
CA THR A 18 -39.14 -61.03 -9.94
C THR A 18 -39.24 -59.54 -9.58
N ALA A 19 -39.22 -58.77 -10.66
CA ALA A 19 -39.56 -57.36 -10.79
C ALA A 19 -40.93 -57.01 -10.19
N ASP A 20 -41.01 -55.81 -9.63
CA ASP A 20 -42.22 -55.01 -9.71
C ASP A 20 -41.86 -53.57 -10.06
N GLY A 21 -42.51 -53.08 -11.10
CA GLY A 21 -42.33 -51.76 -11.69
C GLY A 21 -42.85 -50.68 -10.76
N GLY A 22 -41.94 -49.85 -10.27
CA GLY A 22 -42.24 -48.53 -9.72
C GLY A 22 -41.76 -47.48 -10.71
N SER A 23 -42.70 -46.81 -11.36
CA SER A 23 -42.48 -45.62 -12.19
C SER A 23 -41.78 -44.53 -11.37
N ALA A 24 -40.47 -44.40 -11.54
CA ALA A 24 -39.67 -43.31 -10.98
C ALA A 24 -39.44 -42.25 -12.06
N THR A 25 -39.94 -41.06 -11.77
CA THR A 25 -39.73 -39.76 -12.43
C THR A 25 -38.27 -39.61 -12.91
N PRO A 26 -38.01 -39.07 -14.13
CA PRO A 26 -36.64 -38.89 -14.58
C PRO A 26 -35.90 -37.93 -13.64
N ALA A 27 -34.84 -38.44 -13.01
CA ALA A 27 -33.91 -37.64 -12.22
C ALA A 27 -33.27 -36.59 -13.12
N ALA A 28 -33.31 -35.33 -12.68
CA ALA A 28 -32.65 -34.22 -13.35
C ALA A 28 -31.15 -34.52 -13.51
N PRO A 29 -30.53 -34.17 -14.65
CA PRO A 29 -29.09 -34.38 -14.83
C PRO A 29 -28.33 -33.55 -13.80
N ALA A 30 -27.34 -34.16 -13.16
CA ALA A 30 -26.37 -33.46 -12.33
C ALA A 30 -25.74 -32.31 -13.13
N PRO A 31 -25.48 -31.13 -12.52
CA PRO A 31 -24.89 -30.02 -13.25
C PRO A 31 -23.50 -30.43 -13.76
N SER A 32 -23.39 -30.62 -15.07
CA SER A 32 -22.11 -30.74 -15.75
C SER A 32 -21.36 -29.42 -15.58
N VAL A 33 -20.23 -29.46 -14.87
CA VAL A 33 -19.31 -28.32 -14.79
C VAL A 33 -18.73 -28.10 -16.19
N SER A 34 -19.28 -27.14 -16.91
CA SER A 34 -18.70 -26.65 -18.16
C SER A 34 -17.41 -25.93 -17.83
N VAL A 35 -16.27 -26.60 -18.01
CA VAL A 35 -14.96 -25.94 -18.03
C VAL A 35 -14.90 -25.15 -19.33
N SER A 36 -15.16 -23.85 -19.27
CA SER A 36 -14.83 -22.93 -20.36
C SER A 36 -13.32 -22.89 -20.53
N THR A 37 -12.79 -23.71 -21.45
CA THR A 37 -11.44 -23.53 -21.98
C THR A 37 -11.44 -22.28 -22.85
N VAL A 38 -11.03 -21.16 -22.28
CA VAL A 38 -10.69 -19.96 -23.06
C VAL A 38 -9.34 -20.22 -23.72
N ALA A 39 -9.32 -20.23 -25.06
CA ALA A 39 -8.08 -20.27 -25.82
C ALA A 39 -7.22 -19.03 -25.49
N PRO A 40 -5.91 -19.15 -25.26
CA PRO A 40 -5.06 -17.99 -25.04
C PRO A 40 -4.79 -17.34 -26.39
N SER A 41 -5.63 -16.39 -26.80
CA SER A 41 -5.35 -15.55 -27.96
C SER A 41 -5.89 -14.15 -27.76
N ALA A 42 -5.11 -13.39 -27.02
CA ALA A 42 -4.91 -11.98 -27.30
C ALA A 42 -3.44 -11.69 -27.03
N THR A 43 -2.68 -11.41 -28.08
CA THR A 43 -1.38 -10.74 -27.93
C THR A 43 -1.66 -9.47 -27.12
N PRO A 44 -1.11 -9.29 -25.91
CA PRO A 44 -1.42 -8.12 -25.11
C PRO A 44 -0.94 -6.90 -25.89
N SER A 45 -1.88 -6.05 -26.31
CA SER A 45 -1.58 -4.72 -26.83
C SER A 45 -0.56 -4.06 -25.90
N PRO A 46 0.48 -3.38 -26.42
CA PRO A 46 1.42 -2.70 -25.56
C PRO A 46 0.64 -1.69 -24.70
N LEU A 47 0.57 -1.97 -23.39
CA LEU A 47 -0.18 -1.15 -22.45
C LEU A 47 0.54 0.20 -22.34
N HIS A 48 -0.14 1.27 -22.78
CA HIS A 48 0.43 2.61 -22.90
C HIS A 48 0.10 3.43 -21.66
N LEU A 49 1.02 3.46 -20.69
CA LEU A 49 0.87 4.33 -19.52
C LEU A 49 0.82 5.81 -19.92
N ARG A 50 -0.31 6.45 -19.69
CA ARG A 50 -0.52 7.89 -19.84
C ARG A 50 -0.31 8.57 -18.49
N VAL A 51 0.66 9.47 -18.45
CA VAL A 51 1.00 10.25 -17.26
C VAL A 51 0.61 11.70 -17.48
N ARG A 52 -0.17 12.28 -16.57
CA ARG A 52 -0.65 13.67 -16.70
C ARG A 52 -0.61 14.38 -15.35
N ARG A 53 -0.25 15.67 -15.35
CA ARG A 53 -0.54 16.53 -14.20
C ARG A 53 -2.04 16.74 -14.11
N THR A 54 -2.58 16.72 -12.89
CA THR A 54 -3.98 17.04 -12.66
C THR A 54 -4.26 18.49 -13.04
N ARG A 55 -5.51 18.79 -13.40
CA ARG A 55 -5.95 20.16 -13.65
C ARG A 55 -6.16 20.92 -12.33
N TRP A 56 -6.54 20.20 -11.29
CA TRP A 56 -6.74 20.70 -9.94
C TRP A 56 -5.44 20.74 -9.13
N ARG A 57 -5.51 21.47 -8.01
CA ARG A 57 -4.41 21.69 -7.06
C ARG A 57 -4.91 21.40 -5.65
N LEU A 58 -4.04 20.86 -4.81
CA LEU A 58 -4.24 20.78 -3.37
C LEU A 58 -4.36 22.19 -2.76
N PRO A 59 -5.10 22.36 -1.65
CA PRO A 59 -5.28 23.66 -1.00
C PRO A 59 -3.97 24.32 -0.57
N GLN A 60 -2.94 23.52 -0.31
CA GLN A 60 -1.61 23.96 0.07
C GLN A 60 -0.58 22.89 -0.34
N PRO A 61 0.70 23.26 -0.54
CA PRO A 61 1.75 22.28 -0.78
C PRO A 61 1.88 21.31 0.40
N LEU A 62 1.82 20.02 0.11
CA LEU A 62 1.71 18.95 1.10
C LEU A 62 2.48 17.73 0.62
N GLY A 63 3.22 17.07 1.50
CA GLY A 63 3.80 15.75 1.27
C GLY A 63 3.77 14.90 2.53
N ARG A 64 3.98 13.59 2.42
CA ARG A 64 4.03 12.67 3.58
C ARG A 64 2.74 12.65 4.40
N GLU A 65 1.62 12.92 3.77
CA GLU A 65 0.27 12.87 4.33
C GLU A 65 -0.33 11.47 4.30
N ALA A 66 -1.38 11.25 5.08
CA ALA A 66 -2.24 10.08 4.90
C ALA A 66 -3.27 10.36 3.80
N VAL A 67 -3.30 9.52 2.75
CA VAL A 67 -4.38 9.50 1.75
C VAL A 67 -5.09 8.15 1.81
N VAL A 68 -6.39 8.18 2.09
CA VAL A 68 -7.17 6.97 2.35
C VAL A 68 -8.37 6.90 1.42
N ALA A 69 -8.39 5.91 0.54
CA ALA A 69 -9.55 5.59 -0.27
C ALA A 69 -10.75 5.21 0.60
N GLN A 70 -11.92 5.80 0.31
CA GLN A 70 -13.16 5.57 1.07
C GLN A 70 -14.06 4.49 0.44
N GLY A 71 -13.84 4.21 -0.85
CA GLY A 71 -14.58 3.28 -1.68
C GLY A 71 -14.43 3.67 -3.15
N PRO A 72 -14.81 2.80 -4.10
CA PRO A 72 -14.77 3.13 -5.53
C PRO A 72 -15.54 4.41 -5.83
N GLY A 73 -14.95 5.31 -6.62
CA GLY A 73 -15.55 6.60 -7.00
C GLY A 73 -15.84 7.58 -5.86
N SER A 74 -15.49 7.25 -4.62
CA SER A 74 -15.68 8.15 -3.48
C SER A 74 -14.48 9.08 -3.31
N PRO A 75 -14.69 10.33 -2.86
CA PRO A 75 -13.59 11.21 -2.47
C PRO A 75 -12.66 10.53 -1.46
N VAL A 76 -11.35 10.73 -1.64
CA VAL A 76 -10.34 10.21 -0.71
C VAL A 76 -10.24 11.10 0.51
N ALA A 77 -9.96 10.52 1.68
CA ALA A 77 -9.64 11.32 2.86
C ALA A 77 -8.15 11.66 2.85
N VAL A 78 -7.80 12.93 2.97
CA VAL A 78 -6.44 13.43 3.14
C VAL A 78 -6.31 13.98 4.55
N ALA A 79 -5.26 13.58 5.28
CA ALA A 79 -5.06 14.02 6.66
C ALA A 79 -3.58 14.10 7.02
N GLY A 80 -3.22 15.10 7.81
CA GLY A 80 -1.84 15.33 8.22
C GLY A 80 -0.97 15.84 7.08
N GLY A 81 0.30 15.46 7.10
CA GLY A 81 1.31 15.80 6.12
C GLY A 81 2.20 16.98 6.52
N LEU A 82 3.29 17.13 5.76
CA LEU A 82 4.31 18.14 5.92
C LEU A 82 4.05 19.29 4.95
N LEU A 83 3.90 20.48 5.51
CA LEU A 83 3.72 21.72 4.76
C LEU A 83 5.05 22.31 4.31
N ALA A 84 4.97 23.28 3.41
CA ALA A 84 6.11 24.17 3.16
C ALA A 84 6.60 24.80 4.47
N GLY A 85 7.92 24.83 4.68
CA GLY A 85 8.52 25.30 5.94
C GLY A 85 8.68 24.22 7.02
N ASN A 86 8.49 22.94 6.68
CA ASN A 86 8.65 21.78 7.58
C ASN A 86 7.69 21.76 8.78
N ALA A 87 6.52 22.39 8.65
CA ALA A 87 5.48 22.32 9.67
C ALA A 87 4.60 21.08 9.46
N SER A 88 4.35 20.34 10.53
CA SER A 88 3.35 19.25 10.55
C SER A 88 1.95 19.83 10.51
N SER A 89 1.05 19.17 9.80
CA SER A 89 -0.34 19.61 9.69
C SER A 89 -1.26 18.75 10.54
N SER A 90 -2.25 19.38 11.16
CA SER A 90 -3.46 18.69 11.67
C SER A 90 -4.64 18.80 10.70
N ALA A 91 -4.45 19.42 9.53
CA ALA A 91 -5.53 19.57 8.57
C ALA A 91 -6.02 18.22 8.07
N SER A 92 -7.32 18.12 7.82
CA SER A 92 -7.88 17.01 7.07
C SER A 92 -9.04 17.48 6.19
N TYR A 93 -9.23 16.79 5.07
CA TYR A 93 -10.27 17.08 4.09
C TYR A 93 -10.58 15.84 3.27
N THR A 94 -11.73 15.83 2.58
CA THR A 94 -11.92 14.91 1.45
C THR A 94 -11.52 15.60 0.16
N LEU A 95 -10.95 14.84 -0.77
CA LEU A 95 -10.55 15.27 -2.10
C LEU A 95 -11.24 14.38 -3.14
N ASP A 96 -12.05 14.98 -4.00
CA ASP A 96 -12.50 14.31 -5.22
C ASP A 96 -11.34 14.29 -6.23
N LEU A 97 -10.91 13.10 -6.66
CA LEU A 97 -9.76 12.95 -7.54
C LEU A 97 -10.07 13.33 -9.00
N ALA A 98 -11.35 13.37 -9.39
CA ALA A 98 -11.76 13.68 -10.75
C ALA A 98 -11.66 15.18 -11.03
N ASP A 99 -12.19 16.02 -10.14
CA ASP A 99 -12.27 17.48 -10.34
C ASP A 99 -11.46 18.29 -9.32
N GLY A 100 -10.97 17.66 -8.25
CA GLY A 100 -10.20 18.30 -7.19
C GLY A 100 -11.05 19.03 -6.16
N HIS A 101 -12.36 18.81 -6.12
CA HIS A 101 -13.23 19.40 -5.12
C HIS A 101 -12.81 18.95 -3.71
N VAL A 102 -12.63 19.93 -2.83
CA VAL A 102 -12.19 19.70 -1.45
C VAL A 102 -13.32 20.01 -0.48
N THR A 103 -13.58 19.10 0.46
CA THR A 103 -14.45 19.36 1.61
C THR A 103 -13.64 19.28 2.89
N THR A 104 -13.50 20.41 3.57
CA THR A 104 -12.78 20.50 4.84
C THR A 104 -13.44 19.64 5.90
N LEU A 105 -12.61 18.92 6.66
CA LEU A 105 -13.02 18.11 7.79
C LEU A 105 -12.44 18.68 9.08
N PRO A 106 -12.94 18.27 10.26
CA PRO A 106 -12.30 18.62 11.52
C PRO A 106 -10.83 18.23 11.55
N ARG A 107 -10.03 18.93 12.34
CA ARG A 107 -8.59 18.68 12.45
C ARG A 107 -8.30 17.39 13.21
N LEU A 108 -7.15 16.78 12.90
CA LEU A 108 -6.57 15.72 13.71
C LEU A 108 -6.24 16.25 15.12
N PRO A 109 -6.48 15.46 16.19
CA PRO A 109 -6.04 15.80 17.54
C PRO A 109 -4.53 16.01 17.67
N VAL A 110 -3.74 15.28 16.88
CA VAL A 110 -2.29 15.40 16.82
C VAL A 110 -1.90 15.63 15.37
N ASP A 111 -1.21 16.75 15.12
CA ASP A 111 -0.58 17.04 13.84
C ASP A 111 0.56 16.06 13.58
N VAL A 112 0.56 15.48 12.39
CA VAL A 112 1.54 14.48 11.99
C VAL A 112 1.88 14.63 10.53
N HIS A 113 3.13 14.41 10.18
CA HIS A 113 3.60 14.05 8.84
C HIS A 113 4.27 12.68 8.90
N ASP A 114 4.77 12.15 7.78
CA ASP A 114 5.43 10.84 7.76
C ASP A 114 4.57 9.70 8.31
N THR A 115 3.26 9.86 8.11
CA THR A 115 2.22 9.02 8.64
C THR A 115 1.69 8.07 7.56
N ALA A 116 1.00 7.01 7.98
CA ALA A 116 0.28 6.14 7.07
C ALA A 116 -1.22 6.21 7.32
N GLY A 117 -2.00 6.19 6.24
CA GLY A 117 -3.45 6.15 6.28
C GLY A 117 -4.00 4.79 5.87
N VAL A 118 -5.01 4.27 6.58
CA VAL A 118 -5.70 3.04 6.16
C VAL A 118 -7.20 3.10 6.41
N ARG A 119 -7.98 2.35 5.62
CA ARG A 119 -9.40 2.11 5.87
C ARG A 119 -9.60 0.73 6.51
N LEU A 120 -9.88 0.70 7.81
CA LEU A 120 -10.04 -0.54 8.60
C LEU A 120 -11.44 -0.61 9.23
N GLY A 121 -12.21 -1.64 8.87
CA GLY A 121 -13.57 -1.84 9.38
C GLY A 121 -14.49 -0.65 9.11
N GLY A 122 -14.41 -0.08 7.90
CA GLY A 122 -15.17 1.10 7.50
C GLY A 122 -14.69 2.44 8.08
N ARG A 123 -13.60 2.43 8.85
CA ARG A 123 -13.04 3.65 9.48
C ARG A 123 -11.75 4.07 8.81
N THR A 124 -11.57 5.37 8.64
CA THR A 124 -10.29 5.98 8.28
C THR A 124 -9.42 6.11 9.51
N LEU A 125 -8.23 5.52 9.47
CA LEU A 125 -7.20 5.62 10.49
C LEU A 125 -5.98 6.37 9.95
N VAL A 126 -5.38 7.20 10.79
CA VAL A 126 -4.05 7.80 10.62
C VAL A 126 -3.15 7.20 11.68
N LEU A 127 -2.03 6.61 11.25
CA LEU A 127 -1.17 5.73 12.05
C LEU A 127 0.21 6.35 12.22
N GLY A 128 0.59 6.62 13.46
CA GLY A 128 1.90 7.19 13.78
C GLY A 128 2.16 8.49 13.03
N GLY A 129 3.39 8.65 12.58
CA GLY A 129 3.93 9.88 11.99
C GLY A 129 4.86 10.60 12.95
N GLY A 130 5.40 11.73 12.51
CA GLY A 130 6.24 12.62 13.31
C GLY A 130 5.67 14.03 13.37
N ASN A 131 6.10 14.78 14.38
CA ASN A 131 6.00 16.23 14.42
C ASN A 131 7.32 16.84 14.92
N ALA A 132 7.35 17.42 16.13
CA ALA A 132 8.61 17.69 16.82
C ALA A 132 9.30 16.40 17.31
N SER A 133 8.54 15.31 17.44
CA SER A 133 9.04 13.96 17.72
C SER A 133 8.16 12.90 17.05
N GLU A 134 8.67 11.67 16.98
CA GLU A 134 7.92 10.51 16.49
C GLU A 134 6.71 10.25 17.38
N GLN A 135 5.58 9.92 16.76
CA GLN A 135 4.30 9.70 17.42
C GLN A 135 3.89 8.24 17.33
N ALA A 136 3.31 7.73 18.41
CA ALA A 136 2.70 6.40 18.44
C ALA A 136 1.19 6.44 18.19
N VAL A 137 0.57 7.62 18.03
CA VAL A 137 -0.89 7.76 18.07
C VAL A 137 -1.57 7.07 16.89
N VAL A 138 -2.70 6.43 17.15
CA VAL A 138 -3.66 6.01 16.12
C VAL A 138 -4.89 6.88 16.24
N GLN A 139 -5.17 7.65 15.18
CA GLN A 139 -6.27 8.61 15.13
C GLN A 139 -7.34 8.08 14.18
N ASP A 140 -8.61 8.04 14.60
CA ASP A 140 -9.71 7.62 13.74
C ASP A 140 -10.76 8.71 13.55
N ARG A 141 -11.39 8.71 12.36
CA ARG A 141 -12.53 9.57 12.06
C ARG A 141 -13.83 8.78 12.27
N ARG A 142 -14.56 9.10 13.34
CA ARG A 142 -15.88 8.52 13.65
C ARG A 142 -16.91 9.62 13.85
N ARG A 143 -18.10 9.44 13.28
CA ARG A 143 -19.24 10.37 13.41
C ARG A 143 -18.83 11.83 13.14
N GLY A 144 -18.04 12.04 12.09
CA GLY A 144 -17.60 13.35 11.65
C GLY A 144 -16.42 13.97 12.40
N ARG A 145 -15.90 13.37 13.49
CA ARG A 145 -14.79 13.94 14.28
C ARG A 145 -13.60 12.98 14.36
N TRP A 146 -12.40 13.53 14.48
CA TRP A 146 -11.19 12.77 14.75
C TRP A 146 -10.98 12.56 16.24
N ARG A 147 -10.49 11.38 16.62
CA ARG A 147 -10.12 11.04 18.00
C ARG A 147 -8.88 10.16 18.00
N VAL A 148 -8.03 10.30 19.02
CA VAL A 148 -7.03 9.28 19.32
C VAL A 148 -7.76 8.06 19.88
N VAL A 149 -7.59 6.91 19.26
CA VAL A 149 -8.30 5.67 19.63
C VAL A 149 -7.39 4.55 20.10
N GLY A 150 -6.08 4.72 19.95
CA GLY A 150 -5.08 3.75 20.36
C GLY A 150 -3.67 4.27 20.13
N ARG A 151 -2.69 3.40 20.37
CA ARG A 151 -1.27 3.68 20.13
C ARG A 151 -0.60 2.45 19.53
N LEU A 152 0.38 2.69 18.66
CA LEU A 152 1.38 1.70 18.28
C LEU A 152 2.23 1.33 19.51
N PRO A 153 2.89 0.15 19.54
CA PRO A 153 3.71 -0.27 20.67
C PRO A 153 4.89 0.67 20.98
N ALA A 154 5.39 1.35 19.95
CA ALA A 154 6.41 2.39 20.04
C ALA A 154 6.06 3.53 19.07
N ALA A 155 6.65 4.70 19.31
CA ALA A 155 6.58 5.82 18.37
C ALA A 155 7.12 5.40 17.01
N ARG A 156 6.48 5.87 15.93
CA ARG A 156 6.86 5.47 14.58
C ARG A 156 6.48 6.54 13.55
N SER A 157 7.45 7.11 12.86
CA SER A 157 7.29 7.84 11.60
C SER A 157 7.82 7.02 10.42
N ASP A 158 7.78 7.60 9.22
CA ASP A 158 8.40 7.11 7.98
C ASP A 158 7.90 5.71 7.57
N LEU A 159 6.74 5.34 8.13
CA LEU A 159 6.12 4.04 8.00
C LEU A 159 5.24 3.99 6.76
N THR A 160 4.84 2.77 6.43
CA THR A 160 3.79 2.52 5.45
C THR A 160 2.81 1.51 6.03
N ALA A 161 1.60 1.49 5.48
CA ALA A 161 0.57 0.59 5.98
C ALA A 161 -0.34 0.10 4.86
N VAL A 162 -0.81 -1.14 5.02
CA VAL A 162 -1.76 -1.80 4.11
C VAL A 162 -2.86 -2.49 4.90
N VAL A 163 -3.98 -2.78 4.25
CA VAL A 163 -5.08 -3.56 4.84
C VAL A 163 -5.28 -4.85 4.05
N ALA A 164 -5.25 -5.98 4.74
CA ALA A 164 -5.47 -7.30 4.16
C ALA A 164 -6.27 -8.18 5.14
N GLY A 165 -7.27 -8.90 4.63
CA GLY A 165 -8.05 -9.84 5.46
C GLY A 165 -8.66 -9.22 6.73
N GLY A 166 -9.14 -7.96 6.63
CA GLY A 166 -9.71 -7.23 7.77
C GLY A 166 -8.69 -6.82 8.84
N ARG A 167 -7.39 -6.78 8.52
CA ARG A 167 -6.32 -6.33 9.41
C ARG A 167 -5.52 -5.23 8.77
N ALA A 168 -5.14 -4.23 9.55
CA ALA A 168 -4.10 -3.29 9.18
C ALA A 168 -2.74 -3.91 9.48
N TYR A 169 -1.76 -3.62 8.61
CA TYR A 169 -0.36 -3.97 8.77
C TYR A 169 0.46 -2.70 8.64
N VAL A 170 1.32 -2.42 9.63
CA VAL A 170 2.27 -1.30 9.61
C VAL A 170 3.66 -1.87 9.39
N VAL A 171 4.39 -1.36 8.41
CA VAL A 171 5.66 -1.92 7.95
C VAL A 171 6.77 -0.90 8.11
N GLY A 172 7.88 -1.30 8.73
CA GLY A 172 9.09 -0.48 8.83
C GLY A 172 8.90 0.85 9.56
N GLY A 173 9.71 1.84 9.22
CA GLY A 173 9.63 3.20 9.79
C GLY A 173 10.78 3.51 10.75
N TYR A 174 10.63 4.60 11.50
CA TYR A 174 11.65 5.19 12.37
C TYR A 174 11.04 5.57 13.72
N ASP A 175 11.72 5.29 14.83
CA ASP A 175 11.22 5.50 16.20
C ASP A 175 11.94 6.63 16.96
N GLY A 176 12.84 7.37 16.28
CA GLY A 176 13.67 8.41 16.90
C GLY A 176 15.03 7.91 17.41
N GLY A 177 15.26 6.59 17.51
CA GLY A 177 16.50 6.02 18.04
C GLY A 177 17.17 4.99 17.14
N SER A 178 16.39 4.12 16.49
CA SER A 178 16.85 3.08 15.58
C SER A 178 16.89 3.61 14.14
N PRO A 179 17.93 3.33 13.32
CA PRO A 179 18.01 3.89 11.97
C PRO A 179 16.85 3.51 11.03
N ALA A 180 16.25 2.35 11.27
CA ALA A 180 15.03 1.87 10.65
C ALA A 180 14.50 0.67 11.43
N LEU A 181 13.19 0.43 11.38
CA LEU A 181 12.53 -0.65 12.11
C LEU A 181 12.35 -1.90 11.24
N ALA A 182 12.54 -3.08 11.84
CA ALA A 182 12.27 -4.37 11.20
C ALA A 182 10.78 -4.76 11.33
N ASP A 183 10.13 -4.30 12.39
CA ASP A 183 8.84 -4.83 12.82
C ASP A 183 7.71 -4.52 11.84
N VAL A 184 6.98 -5.57 11.50
CA VAL A 184 5.67 -5.49 10.84
C VAL A 184 4.61 -5.69 11.91
N LEU A 185 3.86 -4.65 12.23
CA LEU A 185 2.79 -4.70 13.23
C LEU A 185 1.46 -5.05 12.57
N THR A 186 0.56 -5.72 13.27
CA THR A 186 -0.80 -6.01 12.80
C THR A 186 -1.86 -5.70 13.85
N SER A 187 -3.02 -5.21 13.39
CA SER A 187 -4.19 -4.97 14.23
C SER A 187 -5.50 -5.25 13.48
N ARG A 188 -6.50 -5.79 14.20
CA ARG A 188 -7.87 -5.96 13.68
C ARG A 188 -8.76 -4.74 13.95
N ASP A 189 -8.42 -3.95 14.96
CA ASP A 189 -9.26 -2.87 15.49
C ASP A 189 -8.55 -1.51 15.51
N GLY A 190 -7.29 -1.45 15.08
CA GLY A 190 -6.46 -0.24 15.12
C GLY A 190 -6.07 0.20 16.54
N ARG A 191 -6.30 -0.63 17.56
CA ARG A 191 -6.00 -0.31 18.96
C ARG A 191 -5.00 -1.27 19.56
N SER A 192 -5.25 -2.57 19.39
CA SER A 192 -4.35 -3.62 19.86
C SER A 192 -3.44 -4.04 18.73
N TRP A 193 -2.16 -3.75 18.88
CA TRP A 193 -1.11 -4.04 17.90
C TRP A 193 -0.21 -5.14 18.43
N ARG A 194 0.23 -6.02 17.54
CA ARG A 194 1.25 -7.04 17.82
C ARG A 194 2.17 -7.19 16.62
N VAL A 195 3.36 -7.72 16.84
CA VAL A 195 4.27 -8.08 15.75
C VAL A 195 3.68 -9.26 14.96
N ALA A 196 3.73 -9.16 13.63
CA ALA A 196 3.27 -10.17 12.68
C ALA A 196 4.44 -10.81 11.91
N ALA A 197 5.50 -10.04 11.67
CA ALA A 197 6.71 -10.46 10.96
C ALA A 197 7.84 -9.46 11.26
N HIS A 198 9.07 -9.82 10.88
CA HIS A 198 10.21 -8.91 10.87
C HIS A 198 10.84 -8.89 9.48
N LEU A 199 11.10 -7.70 8.95
CA LEU A 199 11.83 -7.49 7.72
C LEU A 199 13.28 -7.98 7.86
N PRO A 200 13.81 -8.79 6.92
CA PRO A 200 15.23 -9.13 6.90
C PRO A 200 16.15 -7.90 6.83
N LEU A 201 15.72 -6.86 6.10
CA LEU A 201 16.35 -5.55 6.07
C LEU A 201 15.40 -4.50 6.65
N PRO A 202 15.67 -3.95 7.84
CA PRO A 202 14.93 -2.84 8.40
C PRO A 202 14.97 -1.64 7.45
N VAL A 203 13.81 -1.04 7.16
CA VAL A 203 13.71 0.11 6.25
C VAL A 203 12.67 1.11 6.75
N ARG A 204 12.92 2.38 6.42
CA ARG A 204 11.94 3.47 6.46
C ARG A 204 11.70 4.01 5.06
N TYR A 205 10.67 4.81 4.82
CA TYR A 205 10.37 5.40 3.51
C TYR A 205 10.28 4.39 2.35
N ALA A 206 9.86 3.17 2.64
CA ALA A 206 9.72 2.12 1.63
C ALA A 206 8.40 2.27 0.85
N ALA A 207 8.43 1.94 -0.44
CA ALA A 207 7.21 1.83 -1.22
C ALA A 207 6.60 0.44 -0.99
N THR A 208 5.32 0.35 -0.61
CA THR A 208 4.67 -0.95 -0.38
C THR A 208 3.38 -1.14 -1.16
N VAL A 209 3.12 -2.40 -1.51
CA VAL A 209 1.87 -2.84 -2.16
C VAL A 209 1.46 -4.22 -1.65
N LEU A 210 0.16 -4.45 -1.60
CA LEU A 210 -0.42 -5.76 -1.31
C LEU A 210 -0.78 -6.46 -2.64
N VAL A 211 -0.12 -7.58 -2.95
CA VAL A 211 -0.41 -8.39 -4.14
C VAL A 211 -0.34 -9.87 -3.80
N GLY A 212 -1.38 -10.63 -4.17
CA GLY A 212 -1.40 -12.08 -3.98
C GLY A 212 -1.29 -12.51 -2.52
N GLY A 213 -1.91 -11.76 -1.59
CA GLY A 213 -1.86 -12.06 -0.15
C GLY A 213 -0.52 -11.73 0.54
N ALA A 214 0.43 -11.14 -0.17
CA ALA A 214 1.72 -10.74 0.37
C ALA A 214 1.95 -9.22 0.25
N VAL A 215 2.66 -8.67 1.22
CA VAL A 215 3.14 -7.29 1.16
C VAL A 215 4.52 -7.28 0.52
N TRP A 216 4.65 -6.52 -0.55
CA TRP A 216 5.92 -6.26 -1.20
C TRP A 216 6.47 -4.93 -0.68
N VAL A 217 7.72 -4.93 -0.25
CA VAL A 217 8.45 -3.77 0.26
C VAL A 217 9.58 -3.50 -0.71
N LEU A 218 9.47 -2.37 -1.42
CA LEU A 218 10.33 -2.01 -2.54
C LEU A 218 11.25 -0.86 -2.11
N GLY A 219 12.52 -1.18 -1.88
CA GLY A 219 13.53 -0.22 -1.46
C GLY A 219 13.26 0.35 -0.07
N GLY A 220 13.45 1.66 0.07
CA GLY A 220 13.40 2.40 1.31
C GLY A 220 14.75 3.05 1.62
N GLU A 221 14.92 3.44 2.87
CA GLU A 221 16.12 4.04 3.41
C GLU A 221 16.55 3.31 4.68
N ARG A 222 17.87 3.19 4.88
CA ARG A 222 18.49 2.76 6.13
C ARG A 222 19.79 3.53 6.32
N ASN A 223 20.03 4.05 7.52
CA ASN A 223 21.25 4.81 7.85
C ASN A 223 21.50 6.01 6.91
N GLY A 224 20.44 6.71 6.46
CA GLY A 224 20.57 7.82 5.52
C GLY A 224 20.86 7.43 4.07
N ALA A 225 20.97 6.13 3.77
CA ALA A 225 21.20 5.61 2.43
C ALA A 225 19.95 4.93 1.88
N MET A 226 19.62 5.23 0.62
CA MET A 226 18.58 4.51 -0.10
C MET A 226 19.05 3.06 -0.32
N VAL A 227 18.12 2.11 -0.22
CA VAL A 227 18.41 0.69 -0.44
C VAL A 227 17.65 0.18 -1.67
N ASP A 228 18.14 -0.89 -2.28
CA ASP A 228 17.50 -1.52 -3.44
C ASP A 228 16.76 -2.82 -3.08
N ALA A 229 16.73 -3.22 -1.81
CA ALA A 229 16.13 -4.48 -1.39
C ALA A 229 14.65 -4.58 -1.77
N VAL A 230 14.26 -5.70 -2.38
CA VAL A 230 12.86 -6.09 -2.57
C VAL A 230 12.57 -7.19 -1.57
N GLN A 231 11.70 -6.90 -0.60
CA GLN A 231 11.31 -7.82 0.45
C GLN A 231 9.86 -8.23 0.29
N ARG A 232 9.53 -9.50 0.55
CA ARG A 232 8.16 -10.02 0.52
C ARG A 232 7.78 -10.52 1.89
N ILE A 233 6.66 -10.04 2.42
CA ILE A 233 6.04 -10.51 3.66
C ILE A 233 4.82 -11.34 3.30
N ASP A 234 4.86 -12.63 3.61
CA ASP A 234 3.73 -13.54 3.47
C ASP A 234 2.81 -13.39 4.69
N LEU A 235 1.62 -12.82 4.49
CA LEU A 235 0.71 -12.50 5.61
C LEU A 235 0.01 -13.72 6.20
N GLY A 236 -0.03 -14.85 5.47
CA GLY A 236 -0.60 -16.10 5.94
C GLY A 236 0.35 -16.83 6.91
N THR A 237 1.65 -16.79 6.62
CA THR A 237 2.67 -17.48 7.42
C THR A 237 3.46 -16.58 8.36
N GLY A 238 3.38 -15.25 8.20
CA GLY A 238 4.19 -14.29 8.96
C GLY A 238 5.67 -14.29 8.58
N ARG A 239 6.05 -14.96 7.48
CA ARG A 239 7.44 -15.02 7.02
C ARG A 239 7.75 -13.84 6.11
N ALA A 240 8.91 -13.23 6.32
CA ALA A 240 9.45 -12.21 5.42
C ALA A 240 10.81 -12.66 4.87
N GLY A 241 11.09 -12.28 3.62
CA GLY A 241 12.33 -12.64 2.93
C GLY A 241 12.77 -11.57 1.94
N LEU A 242 14.07 -11.48 1.70
CA LEU A 242 14.64 -10.75 0.57
C LEU A 242 14.43 -11.60 -0.70
N VAL A 243 13.76 -11.03 -1.70
CA VAL A 243 13.35 -11.77 -2.92
C VAL A 243 13.88 -11.14 -4.21
N GLY A 244 14.69 -10.08 -4.10
CA GLY A 244 15.33 -9.45 -5.25
C GLY A 244 15.83 -8.05 -4.95
N HIS A 245 16.18 -7.33 -6.01
CA HIS A 245 16.68 -5.95 -5.94
C HIS A 245 16.02 -5.06 -7.00
N LEU A 246 15.82 -3.80 -6.64
CA LEU A 246 15.49 -2.73 -7.57
C LEU A 246 16.65 -2.50 -8.53
N PRO A 247 16.41 -1.96 -9.75
CA PRO A 247 17.49 -1.62 -10.69
C PRO A 247 18.48 -0.57 -10.15
N ARG A 248 18.06 0.22 -9.15
CA ARG A 248 18.87 1.19 -8.41
C ARG A 248 18.29 1.34 -6.99
N PRO A 249 19.10 1.69 -5.99
CA PRO A 249 18.60 2.06 -4.68
C PRO A 249 17.59 3.21 -4.75
N LEU A 250 16.48 3.06 -4.03
CA LEU A 250 15.35 3.97 -4.11
C LEU A 250 14.56 3.98 -2.80
N GLY A 251 14.28 5.16 -2.26
CA GLY A 251 13.33 5.35 -1.15
C GLY A 251 12.37 6.50 -1.47
N HIS A 252 11.41 6.76 -0.58
CA HIS A 252 10.40 7.82 -0.75
C HIS A 252 9.56 7.72 -2.04
N ALA A 253 9.55 6.54 -2.67
CA ALA A 253 8.82 6.29 -3.89
C ALA A 253 7.37 5.89 -3.57
N ALA A 254 6.49 6.08 -4.54
CA ALA A 254 5.12 5.60 -4.47
C ALA A 254 5.00 4.26 -5.21
N ALA A 255 4.27 3.30 -4.66
CA ALA A 255 3.91 2.07 -5.36
C ALA A 255 2.39 1.86 -5.35
N VAL A 256 1.84 1.49 -6.50
CA VAL A 256 0.40 1.29 -6.69
C VAL A 256 0.15 0.10 -7.61
N VAL A 257 -1.00 -0.56 -7.46
CA VAL A 257 -1.42 -1.65 -8.34
C VAL A 257 -2.35 -1.10 -9.41
N LEU A 258 -2.02 -1.33 -10.69
CA LEU A 258 -2.83 -1.04 -11.88
C LEU A 258 -2.93 -2.30 -12.74
N HIS A 259 -4.14 -2.72 -13.09
CA HIS A 259 -4.43 -3.98 -13.81
C HIS A 259 -3.66 -5.20 -13.27
N GLY A 260 -3.54 -5.33 -11.95
CA GLY A 260 -2.81 -6.44 -11.32
C GLY A 260 -1.29 -6.38 -11.45
N ARG A 261 -0.74 -5.26 -11.96
CA ARG A 261 0.70 -4.99 -12.07
C ARG A 261 1.08 -3.90 -11.10
N VAL A 262 2.32 -3.94 -10.62
CA VAL A 262 2.81 -2.95 -9.66
C VAL A 262 3.54 -1.85 -10.42
N LEU A 263 3.08 -0.62 -10.28
CA LEU A 263 3.76 0.57 -10.77
C LEU A 263 4.52 1.22 -9.62
N LEU A 264 5.84 1.34 -9.77
CA LEU A 264 6.71 2.09 -8.87
C LEU A 264 7.03 3.44 -9.50
N ALA A 265 6.78 4.52 -8.77
CA ALA A 265 6.81 5.88 -9.29
C ALA A 265 7.68 6.82 -8.44
N GLY A 266 8.59 7.52 -9.11
CA GLY A 266 9.40 8.58 -8.51
C GLY A 266 10.33 8.07 -7.41
N GLY A 267 10.48 8.88 -6.36
CA GLY A 267 11.32 8.62 -5.19
C GLY A 267 12.66 9.34 -5.24
N ARG A 268 13.54 8.95 -4.32
CA ARG A 268 14.90 9.47 -4.16
C ARG A 268 15.91 8.36 -4.40
N THR A 269 16.92 8.64 -5.23
CA THR A 269 18.05 7.71 -5.47
C THR A 269 19.30 8.10 -4.67
N GLY A 270 19.19 9.12 -3.84
CA GLY A 270 20.20 9.65 -2.93
C GLY A 270 19.57 10.80 -2.12
N PRO A 271 20.30 11.40 -1.16
CA PRO A 271 19.76 12.44 -0.30
C PRO A 271 19.07 13.55 -1.10
N ASP A 272 19.73 14.22 -2.03
CA ASP A 272 19.09 15.35 -2.73
C ASP A 272 18.68 15.04 -4.17
N THR A 273 18.66 13.76 -4.55
CA THR A 273 18.38 13.33 -5.93
C THR A 273 16.98 12.72 -6.04
N VAL A 274 16.01 13.54 -6.44
CA VAL A 274 14.64 13.10 -6.75
C VAL A 274 14.55 12.61 -8.19
N THR A 275 13.94 11.45 -8.42
CA THR A 275 13.74 10.88 -9.77
C THR A 275 12.30 11.02 -10.24
N ASP A 276 12.15 11.10 -11.56
CA ASP A 276 10.89 11.09 -12.31
C ASP A 276 10.58 9.70 -12.88
N ARG A 277 11.41 8.68 -12.65
CA ARG A 277 11.28 7.39 -13.34
C ARG A 277 10.07 6.60 -12.88
N LEU A 278 9.47 5.88 -13.82
CA LEU A 278 8.41 4.91 -13.59
C LEU A 278 8.88 3.50 -13.97
N TRP A 279 8.57 2.52 -13.14
CA TRP A 279 8.90 1.12 -13.35
C TRP A 279 7.69 0.21 -13.15
N TRP A 280 7.47 -0.70 -14.09
CA TRP A 280 6.62 -1.85 -13.89
C TRP A 280 7.38 -2.93 -13.14
N PHE A 281 6.80 -3.40 -12.05
CA PHE A 281 7.27 -4.55 -11.28
C PHE A 281 6.30 -5.72 -11.45
N SER A 282 6.86 -6.91 -11.72
CA SER A 282 6.13 -8.17 -11.81
C SER A 282 6.42 -9.04 -10.59
N PRO A 283 5.49 -9.13 -9.63
CA PRO A 283 5.62 -9.99 -8.45
C PRO A 283 5.91 -11.46 -8.78
N ALA A 284 5.37 -11.98 -9.88
CA ALA A 284 5.55 -13.37 -10.29
C ALA A 284 6.98 -13.70 -10.75
N SER A 285 7.69 -12.73 -11.34
CA SER A 285 9.03 -12.93 -11.89
C SER A 285 10.13 -12.18 -11.13
N GLY A 286 9.77 -11.27 -10.22
CA GLY A 286 10.70 -10.37 -9.55
C GLY A 286 11.32 -9.30 -10.47
N ARG A 287 10.86 -9.18 -11.73
CA ARG A 287 11.50 -8.34 -12.74
C ARG A 287 10.92 -6.93 -12.80
N PHE A 288 11.80 -5.98 -13.09
CA PHE A 288 11.47 -4.57 -13.35
C PHE A 288 11.60 -4.25 -14.84
N ARG A 289 10.65 -3.49 -15.36
CA ARG A 289 10.68 -2.94 -16.72
C ARG A 289 10.40 -1.45 -16.66
N ARG A 290 11.06 -0.66 -17.51
CA ARG A 290 10.78 0.78 -17.59
C ARG A 290 9.34 1.00 -18.06
N ALA A 291 8.59 1.80 -17.32
CA ALA A 291 7.21 2.15 -17.64
C ALA A 291 7.09 3.54 -18.28
N GLY A 292 8.03 4.44 -17.99
CA GLY A 292 8.01 5.82 -18.49
C GLY A 292 8.62 6.79 -17.49
N ARG A 293 8.14 8.04 -17.53
CA ARG A 293 8.56 9.12 -16.64
C ARG A 293 7.37 9.97 -16.21
N LEU A 294 7.45 10.47 -14.98
CA LEU A 294 6.65 11.58 -14.47
C LEU A 294 7.06 12.88 -15.19
N PRO A 295 6.19 13.90 -15.27
CA PRO A 295 6.54 15.18 -15.87
C PRO A 295 7.68 15.91 -15.14
N THR A 296 7.83 15.64 -13.85
CA THR A 296 8.90 16.13 -12.97
C THR A 296 9.24 15.06 -11.94
N GLY A 297 10.44 15.15 -11.37
CA GLY A 297 10.81 14.30 -10.24
C GLY A 297 9.85 14.50 -9.07
N LEU A 298 9.44 13.42 -8.42
CA LEU A 298 8.49 13.44 -7.32
C LEU A 298 8.89 12.40 -6.28
N ALA A 299 9.02 12.80 -5.03
CA ALA A 299 9.18 11.92 -3.88
C ALA A 299 8.09 12.22 -2.84
N ASP A 300 7.93 11.38 -1.82
CA ASP A 300 7.05 11.65 -0.67
C ASP A 300 5.55 11.82 -1.02
N ALA A 301 5.14 11.43 -2.23
CA ALA A 301 3.75 11.46 -2.66
C ALA A 301 3.03 10.17 -2.23
N THR A 302 1.75 10.30 -1.91
CA THR A 302 0.93 9.16 -1.52
C THR A 302 0.18 8.60 -2.74
N PRO A 303 0.39 7.33 -3.12
CA PRO A 303 -0.36 6.70 -4.19
C PRO A 303 -1.78 6.34 -3.73
N VAL A 304 -2.75 6.55 -4.61
CA VAL A 304 -4.11 6.02 -4.46
C VAL A 304 -4.65 5.52 -5.80
N ALA A 305 -5.12 4.27 -5.84
CA ALA A 305 -5.85 3.76 -6.99
C ALA A 305 -7.30 4.29 -6.92
N ALA A 306 -7.74 4.97 -7.98
CA ALA A 306 -9.12 5.41 -8.13
C ALA A 306 -10.00 4.26 -8.68
N ASP A 307 -9.44 3.50 -9.61
CA ASP A 307 -10.01 2.32 -10.25
C ASP A 307 -8.86 1.39 -10.73
N PRO A 308 -9.14 0.23 -11.36
CA PRO A 308 -8.09 -0.68 -11.82
C PRO A 308 -7.13 -0.08 -12.86
N ASP A 309 -7.53 0.98 -13.54
CA ASP A 309 -6.83 1.55 -14.71
C ASP A 309 -6.17 2.88 -14.34
N THR A 310 -6.66 3.56 -13.29
CA THR A 310 -6.28 4.92 -12.91
C THR A 310 -5.81 5.01 -11.47
N ALA A 311 -4.62 5.57 -11.28
CA ALA A 311 -4.08 5.95 -9.99
C ALA A 311 -3.67 7.42 -9.95
N TYR A 312 -3.61 7.98 -8.75
CA TYR A 312 -3.16 9.33 -8.47
C TYR A 312 -2.00 9.30 -7.49
N LEU A 313 -1.01 10.15 -7.75
CA LEU A 313 0.00 10.55 -6.77
C LEU A 313 -0.44 11.88 -6.18
N VAL A 314 -0.81 11.85 -4.91
CA VAL A 314 -1.28 13.02 -4.16
C VAL A 314 -0.12 13.56 -3.33
N GLY A 315 0.01 14.89 -3.31
CA GLY A 315 1.06 15.57 -2.56
C GLY A 315 2.47 15.27 -3.09
N GLY A 316 3.42 15.32 -2.17
CA GLY A 316 4.82 15.03 -2.39
C GLY A 316 5.70 16.26 -2.59
N ARG A 317 6.98 15.97 -2.83
CA ARG A 317 8.04 16.94 -3.00
C ARG A 317 8.70 16.75 -4.36
N ASP A 318 8.71 17.82 -5.14
CA ASP A 318 9.48 17.95 -6.36
C ASP A 318 10.69 18.87 -6.13
N PRO A 319 11.78 18.73 -6.91
CA PRO A 319 12.94 19.60 -6.80
C PRO A 319 12.72 21.02 -7.35
N GLY A 320 11.49 21.38 -7.75
CA GLY A 320 11.19 22.57 -8.54
C GLY A 320 11.75 22.50 -9.98
N PRO A 321 11.52 23.52 -10.83
CA PRO A 321 12.12 23.56 -12.16
C PRO A 321 13.65 23.72 -12.06
N HIS A 322 14.40 22.79 -12.66
CA HIS A 322 15.84 22.96 -12.88
C HIS A 322 16.09 24.19 -13.77
N ARG A 323 16.45 25.33 -13.18
CA ARG A 323 17.27 26.32 -13.89
C ARG A 323 18.73 25.88 -13.74
N PRO A 324 19.47 25.59 -14.82
CA PRO A 324 20.90 25.32 -14.70
C PRO A 324 21.57 26.58 -14.15
N ARG A 325 21.96 26.55 -12.87
CA ARG A 325 22.78 27.61 -12.30
C ARG A 325 24.20 27.43 -12.86
N ARG A 326 24.71 28.44 -13.56
CA ARG A 326 26.16 28.57 -13.80
C ARG A 326 26.87 28.51 -12.44
N PRO A 327 28.04 27.86 -12.33
CA PRO A 327 28.73 27.74 -11.06
C PRO A 327 29.29 29.12 -10.67
N ALA A 328 28.77 29.70 -9.59
CA ALA A 328 29.40 30.80 -8.88
C ALA A 328 29.31 30.49 -7.38
N HIS A 329 30.44 29.98 -6.85
CA HIS A 329 30.78 29.78 -5.43
C HIS A 329 29.89 28.85 -4.58
N PRO A 330 30.46 28.17 -3.57
CA PRO A 330 29.70 27.25 -2.72
C PRO A 330 28.85 28.04 -1.71
N PRO A 331 27.54 27.79 -1.59
CA PRO A 331 26.78 28.30 -0.47
C PRO A 331 26.98 27.41 0.78
N LEU A 332 27.38 28.03 1.89
CA LEU A 332 27.48 27.44 3.23
C LEU A 332 26.10 27.30 3.93
N THR A 333 25.08 26.86 3.21
CA THR A 333 23.75 26.67 3.83
C THR A 333 22.96 25.61 3.07
N PRO A 334 22.38 24.60 3.74
CA PRO A 334 21.55 23.60 3.08
C PRO A 334 20.36 24.32 2.42
N THR A 335 20.17 24.04 1.14
CA THR A 335 19.07 24.60 0.34
C THR A 335 17.74 24.29 1.01
N ARG A 336 16.93 25.33 1.25
CA ARG A 336 15.55 25.17 1.69
C ARG A 336 14.78 24.43 0.60
N HIS A 337 14.39 23.21 0.88
CA HIS A 337 13.56 22.42 -0.02
C HIS A 337 12.10 22.50 0.44
N SER A 338 11.25 23.16 -0.33
CA SER A 338 9.81 23.26 -0.08
C SER A 338 9.05 22.19 -0.87
N CYS A 339 7.93 21.70 -0.35
CA CYS A 339 6.88 21.08 -1.16
C CYS A 339 6.48 22.15 -2.20
N SER A 340 6.77 21.98 -3.49
CA SER A 340 6.76 23.11 -4.44
C SER A 340 5.72 23.04 -5.56
N ASP A 341 5.00 21.93 -5.71
CA ASP A 341 3.81 21.85 -6.58
C ASP A 341 2.62 21.21 -5.85
N THR A 342 1.47 21.89 -5.89
CA THR A 342 0.19 21.41 -5.34
C THR A 342 -0.57 20.51 -6.32
N ARG A 343 -0.12 20.37 -7.57
CA ARG A 343 -0.80 19.49 -8.53
C ARG A 343 -0.47 18.03 -8.24
N GLY A 344 -1.51 17.20 -8.18
CA GLY A 344 -1.35 15.76 -8.25
C GLY A 344 -0.90 15.30 -9.63
N VAL A 345 -0.56 14.02 -9.74
CA VAL A 345 -0.27 13.36 -11.01
C VAL A 345 -1.22 12.19 -11.18
N SER A 346 -1.93 12.12 -12.31
CA SER A 346 -2.69 10.94 -12.70
C SER A 346 -1.87 10.00 -13.58
N LEU A 347 -2.05 8.72 -13.33
CA LEU A 347 -1.43 7.58 -14.00
C LEU A 347 -2.58 6.74 -14.54
N ARG A 348 -2.72 6.67 -15.86
CA ARG A 348 -3.79 5.89 -16.50
C ARG A 348 -3.19 4.90 -17.47
N GLU A 349 -3.53 3.64 -17.31
CA GLU A 349 -3.17 2.57 -18.24
C GLU A 349 -4.12 2.49 -19.45
#